data_AF-A0A0F9AYB2-F1
#
_entry.id   AF-A0A0F9AYB2-F1
#
_cell.length_a   1.000
_cell.length_b   1.000
_cell.length_c   1.000
_cell.angle_alpha   90.00
_cell.angle_beta   90.00
_cell.angle_gamma   90.00
#
_symmetry.space_group_name_H-M   'P 1'
#
loop_
_entity.id
_entity.type
_entity.pdbx_description
1 polymer ?
#
loop_
_entity_poly.entity_id
_entity_poly.type
_entity_poly.pdbx_seq_one_letter_code
_entity_poly.pdbx_strand_id
1 'polypeptide(L)'
;MWEEIEATVKQILQSNEDIVIDATNTEQWILKDWFKFCKDGGHKSKVIIMSTPLDVCIERNNAREIPIPKEVMERMYNDYMMSVGWLYME
;
A
#
# COMPACT_ATOMS: atom_id res chain seq x y z
N MET A 1 9.77 -0.60 -13.19
CA MET A 1 8.68 -0.95 -12.26
C MET A 1 7.89 0.26 -11.78
N TRP A 2 8.44 1.15 -10.93
CA TRP A 2 7.64 2.26 -10.38
C TRP A 2 7.09 3.22 -11.45
N GLU A 3 7.95 3.64 -12.39
CA GLU A 3 7.55 4.49 -13.53
C GLU A 3 6.48 3.85 -14.43
N GLU A 4 6.54 2.52 -14.63
CA GLU A 4 5.59 1.77 -15.44
C GLU A 4 4.22 1.64 -14.74
N ILE A 5 4.23 1.44 -13.42
CA ILE A 5 3.01 1.43 -12.61
C ILE A 5 2.38 2.83 -12.67
N GLU A 6 3.13 3.90 -12.44
CA GLU A 6 2.61 5.26 -12.54
C GLU A 6 2.03 5.57 -13.92
N ALA A 7 2.70 5.16 -15.00
CA ALA A 7 2.20 5.35 -16.36
C ALA A 7 0.86 4.62 -16.58
N THR A 8 0.76 3.39 -16.06
CA THR A 8 -0.48 2.60 -16.13
C THR A 8 -1.61 3.25 -15.35
N VAL A 9 -1.33 3.71 -14.11
CA VAL A 9 -2.31 4.41 -13.28
C VAL A 9 -2.78 5.69 -13.97
N LYS A 10 -1.87 6.47 -14.58
CA LYS A 10 -2.23 7.67 -15.36
C LYS A 10 -3.18 7.34 -16.50
N GLN A 11 -2.91 6.27 -17.25
CA GLN A 11 -3.73 5.87 -18.38
C GLN A 11 -5.15 5.46 -17.96
N ILE A 12 -5.29 4.73 -16.85
CA ILE A 12 -6.59 4.31 -16.31
C ILE A 12 -7.38 5.52 -15.78
N LEU A 13 -6.73 6.43 -15.06
CA LEU A 13 -7.43 7.61 -14.56
C LEU A 13 -7.87 8.55 -15.70
N GLN A 14 -7.17 8.56 -16.84
CA GLN A 14 -7.59 9.25 -18.05
C GLN A 14 -8.81 8.62 -18.72
N SER A 15 -9.08 7.32 -18.53
CA SER A 15 -10.32 6.68 -19.00
C SER A 15 -11.52 6.94 -18.08
N ASN A 16 -11.35 7.75 -17.03
CA ASN A 16 -12.37 8.08 -16.04
C ASN A 16 -12.89 6.84 -15.27
N GLU A 17 -11.99 5.87 -15.05
CA GLU A 17 -12.21 4.68 -14.24
C GLU A 17 -11.55 4.82 -12.86
N ASP A 18 -12.12 4.16 -11.86
CA ASP A 18 -11.51 4.02 -10.53
C ASP A 18 -10.47 2.89 -10.55
N ILE A 19 -9.40 3.03 -9.76
CA ILE A 19 -8.33 2.04 -9.64
C ILE A 19 -8.04 1.71 -8.18
N VAL A 20 -7.78 0.42 -7.92
CA VAL A 20 -7.28 -0.07 -6.63
C VAL A 20 -5.82 -0.48 -6.79
N ILE A 21 -4.97 0.06 -5.94
CA ILE A 21 -3.54 -0.26 -5.90
C ILE A 21 -3.34 -1.36 -4.85
N ASP A 22 -3.39 -2.62 -5.30
CA ASP A 22 -3.13 -3.78 -4.46
C ASP A 22 -1.62 -4.01 -4.33
N ALA A 23 -1.05 -3.35 -3.33
CA ALA A 23 0.33 -3.52 -2.91
C ALA A 23 0.40 -3.45 -1.38
N THR A 24 1.52 -3.86 -0.82
CA THR A 24 1.71 -3.84 0.62
C THR A 24 1.64 -2.42 1.18
N ASN A 25 2.14 -1.41 0.43
CA ASN A 25 2.08 0.01 0.75
C ASN A 25 2.51 0.32 2.21
N THR A 26 3.45 -0.45 2.76
CA THR A 26 3.84 -0.35 4.17
C THR A 26 4.80 0.80 4.42
N GLU A 27 5.55 1.25 3.41
CA GLU A 27 6.52 2.32 3.56
C GLU A 27 5.89 3.70 3.32
N GLN A 28 6.15 4.65 4.22
CA GLN A 28 5.51 5.95 4.24
C GLN A 28 5.77 6.76 2.95
N TRP A 29 6.96 6.64 2.37
CA TRP A 29 7.31 7.38 1.15
C TRP A 29 6.46 6.92 -0.06
N ILE A 30 6.12 5.63 -0.14
CA ILE A 30 5.23 5.10 -1.18
C ILE A 30 3.85 5.76 -1.09
N LEU A 31 3.30 5.87 0.12
CA LEU A 31 2.01 6.53 0.35
C LEU A 31 2.05 8.02 -0.01
N LYS A 32 3.15 8.70 0.35
CA LYS A 32 3.37 10.11 -0.01
C LYS A 32 3.40 10.31 -1.52
N ASP A 33 4.08 9.42 -2.24
CA ASP A 33 4.13 9.47 -3.70
C ASP A 33 2.75 9.28 -4.32
N TRP A 34 1.95 8.34 -3.82
CA TRP A 34 0.55 8.19 -4.28
C TRP A 34 -0.32 9.41 -4.01
N PHE A 35 -0.22 10.00 -2.82
CA PHE A 35 -0.97 11.21 -2.49
C PHE A 35 -0.53 12.39 -3.34
N LYS A 36 0.77 12.57 -3.56
CA LYS A 36 1.31 13.59 -4.45
C LYS A 36 0.80 13.38 -5.88
N PHE A 37 0.91 12.16 -6.39
CA PHE A 37 0.42 11.78 -7.71
C PHE A 37 -1.06 12.13 -7.89
N CYS A 38 -1.92 11.75 -6.93
CA CYS A 38 -3.35 12.03 -7.00
C CYS A 38 -3.61 13.53 -6.94
N LYS A 39 -2.95 14.25 -6.02
CA LYS A 39 -3.09 15.69 -5.84
C LYS A 39 -2.67 16.47 -7.10
N ASP A 40 -1.51 16.14 -7.66
CA ASP A 40 -0.96 16.80 -8.85
C ASP A 40 -1.84 16.51 -10.09
N GLY A 41 -2.47 15.34 -10.16
CA GLY A 41 -3.42 14.97 -11.21
C GLY A 41 -4.86 15.46 -10.98
N GLY A 42 -5.16 16.11 -9.85
CA GLY A 42 -6.52 16.53 -9.50
C GLY A 42 -7.48 15.37 -9.20
N HIS A 43 -6.95 14.20 -8.87
CA HIS A 43 -7.70 12.99 -8.55
C HIS A 43 -7.98 12.87 -7.05
N LYS A 44 -9.10 12.27 -6.70
CA LYS A 44 -9.40 11.91 -5.30
C LYS A 44 -8.73 10.58 -4.97
N SER A 45 -8.15 10.49 -3.78
CA SER A 45 -7.60 9.24 -3.24
C SER A 45 -8.34 8.81 -1.97
N LYS A 46 -8.33 7.51 -1.69
CA LYS A 46 -8.80 6.92 -0.44
C LYS A 46 -7.79 5.86 -0.01
N VAL A 47 -7.63 5.69 1.30
CA VAL A 47 -6.79 4.63 1.87
C VAL A 47 -7.67 3.66 2.64
N ILE A 48 -7.45 2.37 2.43
CA ILE A 48 -8.09 1.29 3.20
C ILE A 48 -7.02 0.69 4.11
N ILE A 49 -7.19 0.85 5.42
CA ILE A 49 -6.25 0.34 6.42
C ILE A 49 -6.66 -1.07 6.81
N MET A 50 -5.74 -2.02 6.60
CA MET A 50 -5.92 -3.42 6.99
C MET A 50 -5.43 -3.63 8.43
N SER A 51 -6.33 -3.50 9.41
CA SER A 51 -6.02 -3.64 10.85
C SER A 51 -5.91 -5.09 11.33
N THR A 52 -5.53 -6.03 10.46
CA THR A 52 -5.37 -7.43 10.86
C THR A 52 -4.14 -7.57 11.77
N PRO A 53 -4.26 -8.19 12.96
CA PRO A 53 -3.13 -8.42 13.86
C PRO A 53 -1.97 -9.20 13.21
N LEU A 54 -0.73 -8.90 13.61
CA LEU A 54 0.49 -9.52 13.03
C LEU A 54 0.51 -11.04 13.21
N ASP A 55 0.10 -11.54 14.37
CA ASP A 55 0.03 -12.96 14.68
C ASP A 55 -0.94 -13.70 13.75
N VAL A 56 -2.12 -13.12 13.48
CA VAL A 56 -3.09 -13.65 12.51
C VAL A 56 -2.51 -13.63 11.09
N CYS A 57 -1.78 -12.58 10.71
CA CYS A 57 -1.10 -12.52 9.42
C CYS A 57 -0.04 -13.63 9.28
N ILE A 58 0.77 -13.86 10.31
CA ILE A 58 1.79 -14.92 10.34
C ILE A 58 1.15 -16.30 10.25
N GLU A 59 0.07 -16.54 11.00
CA GLU A 59 -0.70 -17.79 10.95
C GLU A 59 -1.19 -18.06 9.52
N ARG A 60 -1.82 -17.07 8.89
CA ARG A 60 -2.30 -17.16 7.50
C ARG A 60 -1.15 -17.40 6.52
N ASN A 61 -0.01 -16.73 6.70
CA ASN A 61 1.15 -16.91 5.83
C ASN A 61 1.71 -18.33 5.91
N ASN A 62 1.80 -18.90 7.12
CA ASN A 62 2.29 -20.26 7.32
C ASN A 62 1.39 -21.34 6.68
N ALA A 63 0.12 -21.03 6.47
CA ALA A 63 -0.83 -21.92 5.81
C ALA A 63 -0.84 -21.79 4.27
N ARG A 64 -0.06 -20.88 3.67
CA ARG A 64 0.00 -20.69 2.21
C ARG A 64 0.85 -21.76 1.55
N GLU A 65 0.55 -22.04 0.28
CA GLU A 65 1.39 -22.89 -0.58
C GLU A 65 2.82 -22.35 -0.68
N ILE A 66 2.97 -21.02 -0.72
CA ILE A 66 4.26 -20.33 -0.76
C ILE A 66 4.28 -19.29 0.37
N PRO A 67 4.82 -19.63 1.56
CA PRO A 67 4.99 -18.69 2.66
C PRO A 67 6.17 -17.75 2.41
N ILE A 68 6.10 -16.53 2.96
CA ILE A 68 7.26 -15.63 3.05
C ILE A 68 7.94 -15.74 4.42
N PRO A 69 9.23 -15.40 4.55
CA PRO A 69 9.93 -15.48 5.83
C PRO A 69 9.34 -14.53 6.89
N LYS A 70 9.36 -14.95 8.15
CA LYS A 70 8.77 -14.21 9.28
C LYS A 70 9.39 -12.83 9.46
N GLU A 71 10.71 -12.72 9.28
CA GLU A 71 11.47 -11.48 9.37
C GLU A 71 11.04 -10.45 8.30
N VAL A 72 10.57 -10.91 7.14
CA VAL A 72 9.99 -10.03 6.11
C VAL A 72 8.65 -9.48 6.60
N MET A 73 7.82 -10.32 7.20
CA MET A 73 6.52 -9.89 7.76
C MET A 73 6.68 -8.92 8.93
N GLU A 74 7.64 -9.17 9.83
CA GLU A 74 7.95 -8.29 10.96
C GLU A 74 8.46 -6.93 10.47
N ARG A 75 9.33 -6.90 9.44
CA ARG A 75 9.78 -5.66 8.81
C ARG A 75 8.59 -4.90 8.22
N MET A 76 7.77 -5.55 7.40
CA MET A 76 6.57 -4.96 6.80
C MET A 76 5.61 -4.39 7.84
N TYR A 77 5.44 -5.07 8.97
CA TYR A 77 4.59 -4.60 10.06
C TYR A 77 5.13 -3.34 10.73
N ASN A 78 6.44 -3.29 10.99
CA ASN A 78 7.06 -2.10 11.57
C ASN A 78 6.92 -0.88 10.66
N ASP A 79 7.17 -1.05 9.36
CA ASP A 79 6.97 0.02 8.37
C ASP A 79 5.49 0.46 8.32
N TYR A 80 4.58 -0.52 8.29
CA TYR A 80 3.13 -0.28 8.33
C TYR A 80 2.69 0.55 9.54
N MET A 81 3.18 0.22 10.74
CA MET A 81 2.81 0.96 11.95
C MET A 81 3.25 2.43 11.90
N MET A 82 4.44 2.69 11.33
CA MET A 82 4.92 4.06 11.12
C MET A 82 4.06 4.82 10.11
N SER A 83 3.70 4.15 9.00
CA SER A 83 2.88 4.73 7.93
C SER A 83 1.46 5.02 8.38
N VAL A 84 0.82 4.10 9.10
CA VAL A 84 -0.51 4.31 9.68
C VAL A 84 -0.49 5.42 10.71
N GLY A 85 0.53 5.47 11.57
CA GLY A 85 0.70 6.58 12.51
C GLY A 85 0.76 7.94 11.80
N TRP A 86 1.47 8.02 10.67
CA TRP A 86 1.49 9.22 9.84
C TRP A 86 0.13 9.56 9.22
N LEU A 87 -0.59 8.58 8.67
CA LEU A 87 -1.92 8.81 8.08
C LEU A 87 -2.94 9.40 9.07
N TYR A 88 -2.80 9.14 10.38
CA TYR A 88 -3.64 9.75 11.41
C TYR A 88 -3.25 11.18 11.78
N MET A 89 -2.09 11.67 11.35
CA MET A 89 -1.61 13.03 11.62
C MET A 89 -1.87 14.00 10.45
N GLU A 90 -2.25 13.50 9.27
CA GLU A 90 -2.65 14.29 8.08
C GLU A 90 -4.17 14.50 8.03
#